data_AF-B7Q5J3-F1
#
_entry.id   AF-B7Q5J3-F1
#
_cell.length_a   1.000
_cell.length_b   1.000
_cell.length_c   1.000
_cell.angle_alpha   90.00
_cell.angle_beta   90.00
_cell.angle_gamma   90.00
#
_symmetry.space_group_name_H-M   'P 1'
#
loop_
_entity.id
_entity.type
_entity.pdbx_description
1 polymer ?
#
loop_
_entity_poly.entity_id
_entity_poly.type
_entity_poly.pdbx_seq_one_letter_code
_entity_poly.pdbx_strand_id
1 'polypeptide(L)' 'ALPWCHSHRPDNFRKVVALACHRMQGSVTFDRLATTLEEISNESDLLGKITNAVTDTGSNFVKAF' A
#
# COMPACT_ATOMS: atom_id res chain seq x y z
N ALA A 1 -22.41 -12.03 -36.28
CA ALA A 1 -22.06 -12.87 -35.12
C ALA A 1 -20.57 -13.14 -35.19
N LEU A 2 -19.76 -12.41 -34.40
CA LEU A 2 -18.32 -12.68 -34.35
C LEU A 2 -18.06 -13.76 -33.28
N PRO A 3 -17.26 -14.80 -33.58
CA PRO A 3 -17.05 -15.91 -32.67
C PRO A 3 -16.10 -15.48 -31.55
N TRP A 4 -16.57 -15.66 -30.33
CA TRP A 4 -15.75 -15.61 -29.12
C TRP A 4 -14.70 -16.72 -29.21
N CYS A 5 -13.42 -16.33 -29.29
CA CYS A 5 -12.29 -17.25 -29.15
C CYS A 5 -11.61 -17.00 -27.80
N HIS A 6 -11.44 -18.08 -27.05
CA HIS A 6 -11.08 -18.11 -25.63
C HIS A 6 -9.62 -17.75 -25.31
N SER A 7 -9.46 -17.12 -24.15
CA SER A 7 -8.34 -17.22 -23.21
C SER A 7 -6.98 -16.66 -23.62
N HIS A 8 -6.86 -15.34 -23.51
CA HIS A 8 -5.68 -14.70 -22.94
C HIS A 8 -6.23 -13.79 -21.84
N ARG A 9 -5.94 -14.04 -20.55
CA ARG A 9 -6.34 -13.10 -19.50
C ARG A 9 -5.69 -11.75 -19.83
N PRO A 10 -6.44 -10.74 -20.29
CA PRO A 10 -5.86 -9.48 -20.69
C PRO A 10 -6.08 -8.51 -19.55
N ASP A 11 -5.56 -8.84 -18.37
CA ASP A 11 -5.63 -7.95 -17.24
C ASP A 11 -4.24 -7.54 -16.77
N ASN A 12 -3.52 -6.84 -17.66
CA ASN A 12 -2.51 -5.82 -17.31
C ASN A 12 -3.13 -4.63 -16.55
N PHE A 13 -4.26 -4.82 -15.86
CA PHE A 13 -4.91 -3.80 -15.06
C PHE A 13 -4.31 -3.82 -13.67
N ARG A 14 -3.65 -2.73 -13.31
CA ARG A 14 -3.19 -2.50 -11.94
C ARG A 14 -4.41 -2.51 -11.00
N LYS A 15 -4.43 -3.45 -10.06
CA LYS A 15 -5.42 -3.45 -8.98
C LYS A 15 -4.96 -2.48 -7.89
N VAL A 16 -5.85 -1.61 -7.46
CA VAL A 16 -5.63 -0.67 -6.37
C VAL A 16 -6.71 -0.92 -5.34
N VAL A 17 -6.31 -1.08 -4.09
CA VAL A 17 -7.19 -1.26 -2.95
C VAL A 17 -6.73 -0.33 -1.83
N ALA A 18 -7.68 0.34 -1.18
CA ALA A 18 -7.38 1.08 0.03
C ALA A 18 -7.33 0.09 1.20
N LEU A 19 -6.16 -0.04 1.82
CA LEU A 19 -5.96 -0.94 2.97
C LEU A 19 -6.43 -0.28 4.28
N ALA A 20 -6.13 1.00 4.44
CA ALA A 20 -6.39 1.75 5.65
C ALA A 20 -6.56 3.24 5.39
N CYS A 21 -7.28 3.91 6.29
CA CYS A 21 -7.38 5.36 6.35
C CYS A 21 -7.47 5.77 7.82
N HIS A 22 -6.34 6.18 8.39
CA HIS A 22 -6.26 6.57 9.81
C HIS A 22 -6.08 8.07 9.96
N ARG A 23 -6.87 8.66 10.85
CA ARG A 23 -6.60 10.01 11.34
C ARG A 23 -5.66 9.92 12.54
N MET A 24 -4.42 10.34 12.36
CA MET A 24 -3.47 10.46 13.46
C MET A 24 -3.67 11.79 14.20
N GLN A 25 -3.79 11.72 15.53
CA GLN A 25 -3.87 12.90 16.39
C GLN A 25 -2.54 13.14 17.12
N GLY A 26 -2.24 14.41 17.39
CA GLY A 26 -0.99 14.85 18.02
C GLY A 26 0.21 14.78 17.08
N SER A 27 1.42 14.68 17.64
CA SER A 27 2.65 14.67 16.86
C SER A 27 2.81 13.37 16.07
N VAL A 28 2.89 13.47 14.75
CA VAL A 28 3.12 12.34 13.84
C VAL A 28 4.62 12.17 13.63
N THR A 29 5.27 11.45 14.55
CA THR A 29 6.71 11.14 14.47
C THR A 29 6.97 9.99 13.51
N PHE A 30 8.22 9.85 13.05
CA PHE A 30 8.62 8.74 12.18
C PHE A 30 8.39 7.37 12.83
N ASP A 31 8.69 7.22 14.14
CA ASP A 31 8.43 5.97 14.87
C ASP A 31 6.94 5.61 14.84
N ARG A 32 6.06 6.59 15.14
CA ARG A 32 4.60 6.36 15.13
C ARG A 32 4.10 5.98 13.74
N LEU A 33 4.65 6.59 12.68
CA LEU A 33 4.31 6.23 11.30
C LEU A 33 4.76 4.81 10.97
N ALA A 34 6.01 4.46 11.27
CA ALA A 34 6.58 3.14 11.01
C ALA A 34 5.76 2.03 11.70
N THR A 35 5.47 2.19 12.99
CA THR A 35 4.65 1.23 13.74
C THR A 35 3.25 1.07 13.13
N THR A 36 2.59 2.19 12.79
CA THR A 36 1.24 2.13 12.21
C THR A 36 1.24 1.44 10.84
N LEU A 37 2.25 1.72 10.00
CA LEU A 37 2.39 1.09 8.69
C LEU A 37 2.70 -0.40 8.79
N GLU A 38 3.52 -0.79 9.76
CA GLU A 38 3.85 -2.19 10.05
C GLU A 38 2.60 -2.97 10.51
N GLU A 39 1.80 -2.39 11.41
CA GLU A 39 0.53 -2.96 11.87
C GLU A 39 -0.44 -3.19 10.70
N ILE A 40 -0.69 -2.17 9.86
CA ILE A 40 -1.56 -2.28 8.68
C ILE A 40 -1.05 -3.36 7.72
N SER A 41 0.26 -3.40 7.50
CA SER A 41 0.89 -4.37 6.61
C SER A 41 0.77 -5.79 7.16
N ASN A 42 0.91 -5.97 8.47
CA ASN A 42 0.75 -7.26 9.13
C ASN A 42 -0.72 -7.73 9.10
N GLU A 43 -1.67 -6.85 9.41
CA GLU A 43 -3.12 -7.14 9.35
C GLU A 43 -3.58 -7.51 7.94
N SER A 44 -2.94 -6.94 6.92
CA SER A 44 -3.25 -7.21 5.50
C SER A 44 -2.48 -8.40 4.92
N ASP A 45 -1.67 -9.12 5.71
CA ASP A 45 -0.74 -10.16 5.25
C ASP A 45 0.19 -9.66 4.11
N LEU A 46 0.65 -8.42 4.23
CA LEU A 46 1.58 -7.75 3.30
C LEU A 46 2.96 -7.47 3.93
N LEU A 47 3.15 -7.77 5.22
CA LEU A 47 4.44 -7.60 5.89
C LEU A 47 5.53 -8.39 5.16
N GLY A 48 6.63 -7.71 4.80
CA GLY A 48 7.72 -8.29 4.00
C GLY A 48 7.41 -8.53 2.52
N LYS A 49 6.19 -8.21 2.04
CA LYS A 49 5.77 -8.37 0.64
C LYS A 49 5.70 -7.04 -0.12
N ILE A 50 5.83 -5.90 0.57
CA ILE A 50 5.88 -4.57 -0.03
C ILE A 50 7.21 -4.40 -0.78
N THR A 51 7.14 -4.16 -2.08
CA THR A 51 8.32 -4.00 -2.95
C THR A 51 8.63 -2.55 -3.30
N ASN A 52 7.65 -1.65 -3.13
CA ASN A 52 7.80 -0.23 -3.42
C ASN A 52 6.81 0.58 -2.59
N ALA A 53 7.25 1.75 -2.12
CA ALA A 53 6.43 2.71 -1.38
C ALA A 53 6.52 4.07 -2.07
N VAL A 54 5.38 4.73 -2.22
CA VAL A 54 5.31 6.10 -2.74
C VAL A 54 4.76 6.97 -1.62
N THR A 55 5.58 7.89 -1.15
CA THR A 55 5.25 8.85 -0.09
C THR A 55 5.56 10.27 -0.57
N ASP A 56 5.11 11.28 0.16
CA ASP A 56 5.71 12.60 0.03
C ASP A 56 7.13 12.63 0.62
N THR A 57 7.84 13.74 0.42
CA THR A 57 9.23 13.95 0.85
C THR A 57 9.35 14.45 2.29
N GLY A 58 8.26 14.43 3.08
CA GLY A 58 8.27 14.82 4.48
C GLY A 58 9.29 14.01 5.29
N SER A 59 10.04 14.71 6.14
CA SER A 59 11.18 14.10 6.87
C SER A 59 10.81 12.92 7.75
N ASN A 60 9.57 12.86 8.25
CA ASN A 60 9.10 11.73 9.03
C ASN A 60 8.74 10.52 8.16
N PHE A 61 8.26 10.71 6.93
CA PHE A 61 8.05 9.61 5.98
C PHE A 61 9.38 9.03 5.52
N VAL A 62 10.35 9.89 5.18
CA VAL A 62 11.70 9.47 4.76
C VAL A 62 12.44 8.68 5.84
N LYS A 63 12.12 8.89 7.13
CA LYS A 63 12.71 8.14 8.25
C LYS A 63 11.93 6.88 8.64
N ALA A 64 10.65 6.83 8.29
CA ALA A 64 9.78 5.70 8.64
C ALA A 64 9.91 4.54 7.64
N PHE A 65 10.32 4.85 6.41
CA PHE A 65 10.68 3.90 5.36
C PHE A 65 12.20 3.78 5.23
#